data_AF-A0A161MCG7-F1
#
_entry.id   AF-A0A161MCG7-F1
#
_cell.length_a   1.000
_cell.length_b   1.000
_cell.length_c   1.000
_cell.angle_alpha   90.00
_cell.angle_beta   90.00
_cell.angle_gamma   90.00
#
_symmetry.space_group_name_H-M   'P 1'
#
loop_
_entity.id
_entity.type
_entity.pdbx_description
1 polymer ?
#
loop_
_entity_poly.entity_id
_entity_poly.type
_entity_poly.pdbx_seq_one_letter_code
_entity_poly.pdbx_strand_id
1 'polypeptide(L)'
;MDLMKGLGALASKYNLYIQTHVSENKEEVDFVSELFPDCKNYSEVYDKANLLTAKTILGHGVYLTNEEHTLLSEKGVAIAHCPNSNTMLQSGECDVRSLWKNCINVGLGTD
;
A
#
# COMPACT_ATOMS: atom_id res chain seq x y z
N MET A 1 0.46 -6.87 -15.81
CA MET A 1 1.11 -7.20 -14.51
C MET A 1 2.54 -7.73 -14.63
N ASP A 2 3.06 -7.99 -15.83
CA ASP A 2 4.34 -8.73 -16.00
C ASP A 2 5.53 -8.09 -15.29
N LEU A 3 5.65 -6.76 -15.34
CA LEU A 3 6.67 -6.02 -14.59
C LEU A 3 6.57 -6.29 -13.08
N MET A 4 5.39 -6.12 -12.49
CA MET A 4 5.18 -6.31 -11.05
C MET A 4 5.45 -7.76 -10.62
N LYS A 5 5.00 -8.75 -11.41
CA LYS A 5 5.29 -10.16 -11.14
C LYS A 5 6.78 -10.48 -11.22
N GLY A 6 7.48 -9.89 -12.20
CA GLY A 6 8.94 -9.99 -12.32
C GLY A 6 9.66 -9.39 -11.12
N LEU A 7 9.23 -8.23 -10.62
CA LEU A 7 9.76 -7.60 -9.43
C LEU A 7 9.48 -8.42 -8.17
N GLY A 8 8.28 -8.99 -8.01
CA GLY A 8 7.95 -9.90 -6.91
C GLY A 8 8.86 -11.14 -6.91
N ALA A 9 9.13 -11.72 -8.07
CA ALA A 9 10.07 -12.83 -8.21
C ALA A 9 11.51 -12.44 -7.83
N LEU A 10 11.97 -11.24 -8.24
CA LEU A 10 13.29 -10.73 -7.87
C LEU A 10 13.41 -10.45 -6.36
N ALA A 11 12.40 -9.80 -5.78
CA ALA A 11 12.38 -9.47 -4.36
C ALA A 11 12.40 -10.74 -3.49
N SER A 12 11.63 -11.76 -3.88
CA SER A 12 11.65 -13.08 -3.24
C SER A 12 13.02 -13.77 -3.39
N LYS A 13 13.56 -13.84 -4.63
CA LYS A 13 14.84 -14.50 -4.92
C LYS A 13 16.01 -13.91 -4.13
N TYR A 14 16.04 -12.59 -3.96
CA TYR A 14 17.15 -11.88 -3.34
C TYR A 14 16.84 -11.37 -1.93
N ASN A 15 15.69 -11.75 -1.35
CA ASN A 15 15.22 -11.28 -0.04
C ASN A 15 15.33 -9.75 0.10
N LEU A 16 14.75 -9.01 -0.85
CA LEU A 16 14.84 -7.54 -0.90
C LEU A 16 13.67 -6.87 -0.17
N TYR A 17 13.86 -5.59 0.16
CA TYR A 17 12.76 -4.72 0.54
C TYR A 17 12.00 -4.23 -0.70
N ILE A 18 10.72 -3.91 -0.50
CA ILE A 18 9.84 -3.35 -1.53
C ILE A 18 9.27 -2.03 -0.98
N GLN A 19 9.26 -0.99 -1.80
CA GLN A 19 8.55 0.25 -1.50
C GLN A 19 7.71 0.69 -2.70
N THR A 20 6.49 1.18 -2.45
CA THR A 20 5.57 1.75 -3.44
C THR A 20 4.54 2.64 -2.73
N HIS A 21 3.80 3.47 -3.45
CA HIS A 21 2.63 4.18 -2.92
C HIS A 21 1.41 3.25 -2.85
N VAL A 22 0.44 3.59 -1.99
CA VAL A 22 -0.88 2.96 -1.97
C VAL A 22 -1.95 3.95 -1.50
N SER A 23 -3.08 3.96 -2.21
CA SER A 23 -4.31 4.65 -1.82
C SER A 23 -4.07 6.08 -1.29
N GLU A 24 -3.33 6.90 -2.04
CA GLU A 24 -3.00 8.26 -1.63
C GLU A 24 -4.14 9.22 -1.94
N ASN A 25 -4.63 9.24 -3.18
CA ASN A 25 -5.67 10.13 -3.65
C ASN A 25 -6.83 9.37 -4.30
N LYS A 26 -8.02 9.99 -4.38
CA LYS A 26 -9.23 9.29 -4.85
C LYS A 26 -9.16 8.98 -6.34
N GLU A 27 -8.68 9.92 -7.13
CA GLU A 27 -8.55 9.76 -8.58
C GLU A 27 -7.58 8.62 -8.94
N GLU A 28 -6.51 8.44 -8.17
CA GLU A 28 -5.56 7.32 -8.26
C GLU A 28 -6.24 6.00 -7.92
N VAL A 29 -6.99 5.94 -6.81
CA VAL A 29 -7.72 4.71 -6.41
C VAL A 29 -8.73 4.30 -7.48
N ASP A 30 -9.47 5.27 -8.04
CA ASP A 30 -10.42 5.03 -9.12
C ASP A 30 -9.69 4.56 -10.39
N PHE A 31 -8.59 5.22 -10.75
CA PHE A 31 -7.79 4.87 -11.92
C PHE A 31 -7.17 3.47 -11.82
N VAL A 32 -6.69 3.07 -10.64
CA VAL A 32 -6.18 1.71 -10.41
C VAL A 32 -7.29 0.68 -10.55
N SER A 33 -8.50 0.99 -10.06
CA SER A 33 -9.66 0.11 -10.22
C SER A 33 -10.05 -0.07 -11.69
N GLU A 34 -9.93 0.98 -12.52
CA GLU A 34 -10.12 0.89 -13.97
C GLU A 34 -9.04 0.05 -14.67
N LEU A 35 -7.79 0.17 -14.25
CA LEU A 35 -6.66 -0.59 -14.82
C LEU A 35 -6.66 -2.06 -14.42
N PHE A 36 -7.16 -2.38 -13.23
CA PHE A 36 -7.17 -3.73 -12.66
C PHE A 36 -8.56 -4.14 -12.19
N PRO A 37 -9.55 -4.24 -13.10
CA PRO A 37 -10.95 -4.48 -12.75
C PRO A 37 -11.20 -5.84 -12.08
N ASP A 38 -10.28 -6.79 -12.24
CA ASP A 38 -10.32 -8.10 -11.60
C ASP A 38 -9.83 -8.08 -10.13
N CYS A 39 -9.32 -6.94 -9.64
CA CYS A 39 -8.88 -6.76 -8.26
C CYS A 39 -9.94 -5.96 -7.50
N LYS A 40 -10.24 -6.36 -6.27
CA LYS A 40 -11.27 -5.74 -5.44
C LYS A 40 -10.87 -4.39 -4.91
N ASN A 41 -9.57 -4.17 -4.74
CA ASN A 41 -8.97 -2.94 -4.22
C ASN A 41 -7.53 -2.80 -4.69
N TYR A 42 -6.93 -1.65 -4.38
CA TYR A 42 -5.57 -1.30 -4.76
C TYR A 42 -4.56 -2.31 -4.18
N SER A 43 -4.65 -2.62 -2.89
CA SER A 43 -3.71 -3.53 -2.24
C SER A 43 -3.69 -4.93 -2.86
N GLU A 44 -4.83 -5.44 -3.35
CA GLU A 44 -4.91 -6.74 -4.02
C GLU A 44 -4.11 -6.79 -5.33
N VAL A 45 -3.93 -5.66 -6.03
CA VAL A 45 -3.08 -5.56 -7.22
C VAL A 45 -1.64 -5.97 -6.88
N TYR A 46 -1.13 -5.45 -5.76
CA TYR A 46 0.20 -5.79 -5.25
C TYR A 46 0.26 -7.21 -4.71
N ASP A 47 -0.80 -7.68 -4.05
CA ASP A 47 -0.84 -9.03 -3.50
C ASP A 47 -0.76 -10.10 -4.60
N LYS A 48 -1.54 -9.94 -5.68
CA LYS A 48 -1.50 -10.84 -6.84
C LYS A 48 -0.15 -10.84 -7.57
N ALA A 49 0.71 -9.84 -7.32
CA ALA A 49 2.07 -9.77 -7.83
C ALA A 49 3.14 -10.27 -6.84
N ASN A 50 2.74 -10.75 -5.66
CA ASN A 50 3.63 -11.12 -4.55
C ASN A 50 4.51 -9.94 -4.07
N LEU A 51 3.98 -8.73 -4.11
CA LEU A 51 4.67 -7.52 -3.66
C LEU A 51 4.33 -7.12 -2.21
N LEU A 52 3.33 -7.75 -1.60
CA LEU A 52 3.00 -7.56 -0.19
C LEU A 52 3.69 -8.63 0.67
N THR A 53 4.66 -8.18 1.47
CA THR A 53 5.48 -9.03 2.33
C THR A 53 5.82 -8.30 3.63
N ALA A 54 6.42 -9.00 4.60
CA ALA A 54 6.94 -8.39 5.82
C ALA A 54 8.06 -7.36 5.58
N LYS A 55 8.56 -7.22 4.34
CA LYS A 55 9.58 -6.24 3.92
C LYS A 55 9.03 -5.20 2.95
N THR A 56 7.72 -5.06 2.89
CA THR A 56 7.03 -4.07 2.06
C THR A 56 6.67 -2.85 2.90
N ILE A 57 7.04 -1.67 2.40
CA ILE A 57 6.67 -0.37 2.96
C ILE A 57 5.77 0.34 1.94
N LEU A 58 4.55 0.68 2.32
CA LEU A 58 3.60 1.36 1.46
C LEU A 58 3.46 2.82 1.89
N GLY A 59 3.64 3.76 0.96
CA GLY A 59 3.45 5.19 1.22
C GLY A 59 1.98 5.58 1.34
N HIS A 60 1.71 6.57 2.19
CA HIS A 60 0.42 7.24 2.38
C HIS A 60 -0.64 6.41 3.10
N GLY A 61 -1.36 5.52 2.41
CA GLY A 61 -2.47 4.76 2.97
C GLY A 61 -3.63 5.63 3.46
N VAL A 62 -4.01 6.66 2.70
CA VAL A 62 -5.09 7.60 3.05
C VAL A 62 -6.46 6.96 2.86
N TYR A 63 -6.65 6.23 1.76
CA TYR A 63 -7.95 5.66 1.36
C TYR A 63 -8.01 4.13 1.48
N LEU A 64 -7.26 3.55 2.42
CA LEU A 64 -7.33 2.10 2.67
C LEU A 64 -8.69 1.69 3.24
N THR A 65 -9.26 0.61 2.71
CA THR A 65 -10.49 0.03 3.26
C THR A 65 -10.21 -0.90 4.46
N ASN A 66 -11.25 -1.29 5.19
CA ASN A 66 -11.11 -2.24 6.30
C ASN A 66 -10.65 -3.63 5.84
N GLU A 67 -11.06 -4.05 4.64
CA GLU A 67 -10.60 -5.28 4.00
C GLU A 67 -9.11 -5.19 3.66
N GLU A 68 -8.66 -4.03 3.16
CA GLU A 68 -7.24 -3.78 2.94
C GLU A 68 -6.45 -3.79 4.25
N HIS A 69 -6.95 -3.18 5.33
CA HIS A 69 -6.30 -3.27 6.64
C HIS A 69 -6.08 -4.73 7.08
N THR A 70 -7.08 -5.59 6.89
CA THR A 70 -6.96 -7.01 7.22
C THR A 70 -5.88 -7.69 6.37
N LEU A 71 -5.93 -7.50 5.05
CA LEU A 71 -4.93 -8.04 4.12
C LEU A 71 -3.50 -7.56 4.46
N LEU A 72 -3.33 -6.26 4.67
CA LEU A 72 -2.04 -5.64 4.96
C LEU A 72 -1.46 -6.16 6.28
N SER A 73 -2.30 -6.33 7.30
CA SER A 73 -1.92 -6.92 8.58
C SER A 73 -1.46 -8.36 8.44
N GLU A 74 -2.22 -9.19 7.71
CA GLU A 74 -1.87 -10.60 7.44
C GLU A 74 -0.54 -10.74 6.68
N LYS A 75 -0.26 -9.82 5.75
CA LYS A 75 1.00 -9.80 4.97
C LYS A 75 2.17 -9.21 5.75
N GLY A 76 1.91 -8.57 6.89
CA GLY A 76 2.91 -7.95 7.76
C GLY A 76 3.58 -6.71 7.17
N VAL A 77 2.90 -5.98 6.28
CA VAL A 77 3.46 -4.77 5.66
C VAL A 77 3.57 -3.62 6.66
N ALA A 78 4.33 -2.58 6.32
CA ALA A 78 4.35 -1.31 7.03
C ALA A 78 3.78 -0.17 6.16
N ILE A 79 3.20 0.84 6.81
CA ILE A 79 2.79 2.11 6.17
C ILE A 79 3.79 3.21 6.52
N ALA A 80 4.21 3.98 5.52
CA ALA A 80 4.89 5.26 5.70
C ALA A 80 3.86 6.38 5.66
N HIS A 81 3.53 6.94 6.83
CA HIS A 81 2.62 8.08 6.95
C HIS A 81 3.35 9.37 6.56
N CYS A 82 2.89 10.03 5.49
CA CYS A 82 3.45 11.26 4.93
C CYS A 82 2.51 12.47 5.15
N PRO A 83 2.34 12.99 6.38
CA PRO A 83 1.32 14.01 6.67
C PRO A 83 1.53 15.31 5.89
N ASN A 84 2.78 15.69 5.63
CA ASN A 84 3.10 16.92 4.91
C ASN A 84 2.64 16.87 3.45
N SER A 85 3.01 15.82 2.70
CA SER A 85 2.57 15.68 1.29
C SER A 85 1.07 15.48 1.20
N ASN A 86 0.49 14.62 2.05
CA ASN A 86 -0.95 14.39 2.10
C ASN A 86 -1.76 15.68 2.28
N THR A 87 -1.27 16.61 3.11
CA THR A 87 -1.92 17.92 3.32
C THR A 87 -1.68 18.85 2.13
N MET A 88 -0.43 18.94 1.65
CA MET A 88 -0.05 19.86 0.57
C MET A 88 -0.74 19.55 -0.75
N LEU A 89 -0.93 18.27 -1.06
CA LEU A 89 -1.61 17.79 -2.27
C LEU A 89 -3.12 17.66 -2.09
N GLN A 90 -3.64 17.96 -0.90
CA GLN A 90 -5.05 17.76 -0.54
C GLN A 90 -5.52 16.30 -0.72
N SER A 91 -4.59 15.35 -0.59
CA SER A 91 -4.86 13.92 -0.71
C SER A 91 -5.84 13.46 0.35
N GLY A 92 -5.64 13.85 1.61
CA GLY A 92 -6.54 13.54 2.74
C GLY A 92 -5.80 13.21 4.03
N GLU A 93 -6.52 12.67 5.01
CA GLU A 93 -5.97 12.30 6.32
C GLU A 93 -5.84 10.79 6.45
N CYS A 94 -4.63 10.29 6.71
CA CYS A 94 -4.41 8.88 7.00
C CYS A 94 -4.91 8.56 8.43
N ASP A 95 -5.83 7.60 8.57
CA ASP A 95 -6.29 7.12 9.89
C ASP A 95 -5.26 6.19 10.54
N VAL A 96 -4.17 6.79 11.00
CA VAL A 96 -3.07 6.09 11.72
C VAL A 96 -3.60 5.31 12.93
N ARG A 97 -4.68 5.78 13.57
CA ARG A 97 -5.26 5.08 14.72
C ARG A 97 -5.89 3.76 14.29
N SER A 98 -6.62 3.73 13.18
CA SER A 98 -7.21 2.52 12.62
C SER A 98 -6.13 1.52 12.18
N LEU A 99 -5.07 2.00 11.50
CA LEU A 99 -3.93 1.15 11.12
C LEU A 99 -3.29 0.46 12.32
N TRP A 100 -3.03 1.22 13.39
CA TRP A 100 -2.41 0.68 14.60
C TRP A 100 -3.31 -0.33 15.32
N LYS A 101 -4.63 -0.09 15.36
CA LYS A 101 -5.62 -1.04 15.91
C LYS A 101 -5.68 -2.34 15.12
N ASN A 102 -5.37 -2.32 13.83
CA ASN A 102 -5.29 -3.49 12.96
C ASN A 102 -3.88 -4.12 12.93
N CYS A 103 -3.01 -3.79 13.89
CA CYS A 103 -1.65 -4.32 14.01
C CYS A 103 -0.74 -4.02 12.81
N ILE A 104 -1.00 -2.95 12.07
CA ILE A 104 -0.14 -2.51 10.97
C ILE A 104 0.93 -1.57 11.53
N ASN A 105 2.20 -1.83 11.18
CA ASN A 105 3.32 -0.97 11.56
C ASN A 105 3.24 0.36 10.80
N VAL A 106 3.42 1.48 11.50
CA VAL A 106 3.39 2.82 10.89
C VAL A 106 4.68 3.57 11.23
N GLY A 107 5.37 4.07 10.20
CA GLY A 107 6.50 5.00 10.31
C GLY A 107 6.14 6.38 9.77
N LEU A 108 7.03 7.36 9.93
CA LEU A 108 6.89 8.70 9.34
C LEU A 108 7.76 8.83 8.09
N GLY A 109 7.20 9.40 7.03
CA GLY A 109 7.91 9.79 5.81
C GLY A 109 7.81 11.29 5.58
N THR A 110 8.84 11.87 4.96
CA THR A 110 8.76 13.23 4.38
C THR A 110 7.91 13.29 3.12
N ASP A 111 7.47 12.12 2.66
CA ASP A 111 7.43 11.74 1.24
C ASP A 111 8.84 11.65 0.64
#